data_AF-A0A958YL92-F1
#
_entry.id   AF-A0A958YL92-F1
#
_cell.length_a   1.000
_cell.length_b   1.000
_cell.length_c   1.000
_cell.angle_alpha   90.00
_cell.angle_beta   90.00
_cell.angle_gamma   90.00
#
_symmetry.space_group_name_H-M   'P 1'
#
loop_
_entity.id
_entity.type
_entity.pdbx_description
1 polymer ?
#
loop_
_entity_poly.entity_id
_entity_poly.type
_entity_poly.pdbx_seq_one_letter_code
_entity_poly.pdbx_strand_id
1 'polypeptide(L)'
;MSINHIVTPLDSAVLDSKEQYVFYHKMVDFALKELIVSAQQNQICTQKEIVFFKQYCDLLLYSIEAMRVKYMYDAEDNMKVDLTDSGFPNYLEFRYLFNDLSLRDNYINKLKDVNELQDEFLDHLLRKKEPVTKDKLFQAASIVYYTSVEQKFIFNRFVQGKIIEAPQGMSAQYMTSWSFYDVASNRPYVCFMYFDYEGKNIDAYKNEIYEVLKNNADRDMSLDTMAYGIDRKLPDVKPKHIKRIDLGPFHNVFAKDENEITHSILESIARKEIPLESYALSLKVDEVFSGSEFTEGGYFSKQTLQKWSDTVNQNYVFAPHRIIQLLYSKTPEIMNKLAKPPIQISELKIDNI
;
A
#
# COMPACT_ATOMS: atom_id res chain seq x y z
N MET A 1 -2.21 23.56 10.13
CA MET A 1 -1.61 22.91 8.95
C MET A 1 -0.10 23.07 9.08
N SER A 2 0.65 21.99 9.28
CA SER A 2 2.11 22.06 9.37
C SER A 2 2.70 22.17 7.95
N ILE A 3 3.81 22.90 7.84
CA ILE A 3 4.48 23.29 6.59
C ILE A 3 5.01 22.09 5.78
N ASN A 4 5.03 20.88 6.36
CA ASN A 4 5.47 19.64 5.71
C ASN A 4 4.37 18.96 4.86
N HIS A 5 3.24 19.63 4.59
CA HIS A 5 2.13 19.09 3.79
C HIS A 5 2.08 19.67 2.37
N ILE A 6 3.17 20.29 1.90
CA ILE A 6 3.27 20.78 0.52
C ILE A 6 3.99 19.70 -0.30
N VAL A 7 3.21 18.84 -0.95
CA VAL A 7 3.71 17.95 -2.01
C VAL A 7 4.19 18.83 -3.15
N THR A 8 5.46 18.70 -3.55
CA THR A 8 5.97 19.46 -4.70
C THR A 8 5.74 18.67 -5.99
N PRO A 9 5.53 19.35 -7.14
CA PRO A 9 5.46 18.67 -8.45
C PRO A 9 6.71 17.88 -8.83
N LEU A 10 7.82 18.05 -8.09
CA LEU A 10 9.09 17.35 -8.28
C LEU A 10 9.08 15.91 -7.75
N ASP A 11 8.16 15.55 -6.84
CA ASP A 11 8.09 14.24 -6.18
C ASP A 11 7.14 13.26 -6.89
N SER A 12 6.69 13.60 -8.10
CA SER A 12 5.77 12.79 -8.89
C SER A 12 6.19 12.80 -10.34
N ALA A 13 6.44 11.62 -10.91
CA ALA A 13 6.76 11.46 -12.32
C ALA A 13 5.56 10.92 -13.08
N VAL A 14 5.49 11.31 -14.35
CA VAL A 14 4.52 10.77 -15.31
C VAL A 14 5.18 9.60 -16.03
N LEU A 15 4.42 8.53 -16.28
CA LEU A 15 4.86 7.46 -17.17
C LEU A 15 4.72 7.97 -18.61
N ASP A 16 5.83 7.95 -19.37
CA ASP A 16 5.98 8.69 -20.63
C ASP A 16 5.23 8.05 -21.82
N SER A 17 4.70 6.83 -21.65
CA SER A 17 3.93 6.14 -22.68
C SER A 17 2.90 5.16 -22.11
N LYS A 18 1.94 4.77 -22.95
CA LYS A 18 0.93 3.75 -22.61
C LYS A 18 1.57 2.39 -22.34
N GLU A 19 2.63 2.05 -23.06
CA GLU A 19 3.37 0.81 -22.87
C GLU A 19 4.06 0.80 -21.51
N GLN A 20 4.69 1.91 -21.12
CA GLN A 20 5.24 2.09 -19.77
C GLN A 20 4.15 1.97 -18.70
N TYR A 21 2.97 2.56 -18.95
CA TYR A 21 1.83 2.48 -18.06
C TYR A 21 1.35 1.04 -17.83
N VAL A 22 1.11 0.29 -18.92
CA VAL A 22 0.73 -1.12 -18.88
C VAL A 22 1.80 -1.96 -18.17
N PHE A 23 3.07 -1.69 -18.48
CA PHE A 23 4.19 -2.41 -17.90
C PHE A 23 4.30 -2.18 -16.39
N TYR A 24 4.28 -0.92 -15.94
CA TYR A 24 4.28 -0.55 -14.53
C TYR A 24 3.14 -1.23 -13.76
N HIS A 25 1.91 -1.16 -14.28
CA HIS A 25 0.76 -1.81 -13.62
C HIS A 25 0.94 -3.32 -13.48
N LYS A 26 1.44 -4.00 -14.52
CA LYS A 26 1.75 -5.43 -14.45
C LYS A 26 2.79 -5.73 -13.37
N MET A 27 3.83 -4.90 -13.25
CA MET A 27 4.88 -5.06 -12.24
C MET A 27 4.32 -4.92 -10.82
N VAL A 28 3.56 -3.86 -10.54
CA VAL A 28 3.01 -3.62 -9.21
C VAL A 28 1.98 -4.68 -8.82
N ASP A 29 1.06 -5.02 -9.71
CA ASP A 29 0.05 -6.06 -9.47
C ASP A 29 0.69 -7.41 -9.15
N PHE A 30 1.69 -7.80 -9.94
CA PHE A 30 2.42 -9.05 -9.74
C PHE A 30 3.20 -9.06 -8.43
N ALA A 31 3.99 -8.02 -8.16
CA ALA A 31 4.83 -7.94 -6.96
C ALA A 31 4.00 -7.93 -5.67
N LEU A 32 2.86 -7.21 -5.64
CA LEU A 32 1.97 -7.21 -4.48
C LEU A 32 1.31 -8.58 -4.25
N LYS A 33 0.94 -9.31 -5.31
CA LYS A 33 0.40 -10.67 -5.19
C LYS A 33 1.44 -11.64 -4.65
N GLU A 34 2.67 -11.60 -5.16
CA GLU A 34 3.79 -12.39 -4.65
C GLU A 34 4.08 -12.04 -3.18
N LEU A 35 4.08 -10.75 -2.82
CA LEU A 35 4.27 -10.30 -1.45
C LEU A 35 3.26 -10.93 -0.48
N ILE A 36 1.97 -10.94 -0.82
CA ILE A 36 0.93 -11.54 0.04
C ILE A 36 1.23 -13.02 0.30
N VAL A 37 1.53 -13.77 -0.75
CA VAL A 37 1.81 -15.21 -0.66
C VAL A 37 3.08 -15.47 0.16
N SER A 38 4.16 -14.74 -0.13
CA SER A 38 5.44 -14.92 0.53
C SER A 38 5.42 -14.45 1.98
N ALA A 39 4.70 -13.39 2.32
CA ALA A 39 4.52 -12.93 3.69
C ALA A 39 3.82 -13.98 4.56
N GLN A 40 2.84 -14.70 4.00
CA GLN A 40 2.18 -15.82 4.65
C GLN A 40 3.14 -17.01 4.86
N GLN A 41 3.84 -17.44 3.80
CA GLN A 41 4.74 -18.59 3.85
C GLN A 41 5.92 -18.38 4.81
N ASN A 42 6.43 -17.15 4.87
CA ASN A 42 7.57 -16.79 5.71
C ASN A 42 7.17 -16.29 7.11
N GLN A 43 5.89 -16.38 7.46
CA GLN A 43 5.35 -16.02 8.77
C GLN A 43 5.73 -14.60 9.22
N ILE A 44 5.73 -13.65 8.28
CA ILE A 44 5.94 -12.23 8.58
C ILE A 44 4.75 -11.70 9.37
N CYS A 45 3.55 -12.19 9.05
CA CYS A 45 2.31 -11.96 9.78
C CYS A 45 1.89 -13.23 10.53
N THR A 46 1.26 -13.07 11.69
CA THR A 46 0.53 -14.18 12.34
C THR A 46 -0.66 -14.64 11.49
N GLN A 47 -1.26 -15.79 11.83
CA GLN A 47 -2.43 -16.32 11.12
C GLN A 47 -3.65 -15.39 11.13
N LYS A 48 -3.79 -14.52 12.14
CA LYS A 48 -4.86 -13.50 12.17
C LYS A 48 -4.43 -12.22 11.45
N GLU A 49 -3.19 -11.78 11.62
CA GLU A 49 -2.64 -10.61 10.92
C GLU A 49 -2.71 -10.77 9.41
N ILE A 50 -2.36 -11.95 8.87
CA ILE A 50 -2.30 -12.19 7.42
C ILE A 50 -3.67 -12.01 6.74
N VAL A 51 -4.77 -12.27 7.46
CA VAL A 51 -6.13 -12.06 6.93
C VAL A 51 -6.39 -10.59 6.66
N PHE A 52 -6.06 -9.72 7.63
CA PHE A 52 -6.22 -8.27 7.48
C PHE A 52 -5.18 -7.68 6.52
N PHE A 53 -3.93 -8.14 6.60
CA PHE A 53 -2.87 -7.76 5.67
C PHE A 53 -3.31 -7.99 4.22
N LYS A 54 -3.82 -9.18 3.91
CA LYS A 54 -4.36 -9.50 2.59
C LYS A 54 -5.50 -8.57 2.20
N GLN A 55 -6.44 -8.28 3.10
CA GLN A 55 -7.55 -7.35 2.81
C GLN A 55 -7.07 -5.94 2.45
N TYR A 56 -6.06 -5.41 3.15
CA TYR A 56 -5.49 -4.11 2.83
C TYR A 56 -4.75 -4.11 1.49
N CYS A 57 -3.96 -5.16 1.21
CA CYS A 57 -3.30 -5.31 -0.09
C CYS A 57 -4.31 -5.50 -1.23
N ASP A 58 -5.41 -6.22 -1.01
CA ASP A 58 -6.48 -6.39 -2.00
C ASP A 58 -7.17 -5.04 -2.30
N LEU A 59 -7.42 -4.18 -1.30
CA LEU A 59 -7.96 -2.83 -1.49
C LEU A 59 -6.99 -1.93 -2.27
N LEU A 60 -5.70 -2.03 -1.97
CA LEU A 60 -4.64 -1.32 -2.69
C LEU A 60 -4.62 -1.76 -4.17
N LEU A 61 -4.59 -3.08 -4.42
CA LEU A 61 -4.64 -3.67 -5.76
C LEU A 61 -5.90 -3.26 -6.52
N TYR A 62 -7.06 -3.26 -5.87
CA TYR A 62 -8.31 -2.81 -6.48
C TYR A 62 -8.25 -1.35 -6.93
N SER A 63 -7.64 -0.49 -6.11
CA SER A 63 -7.48 0.94 -6.41
C SER A 63 -6.51 1.15 -7.57
N ILE A 64 -5.41 0.42 -7.59
CA ILE A 64 -4.44 0.41 -8.68
C ILE A 64 -5.10 -0.07 -9.97
N GLU A 65 -5.90 -1.14 -9.93
CA GLU A 65 -6.63 -1.62 -11.11
C GLU A 65 -7.67 -0.60 -11.60
N ALA A 66 -8.36 0.08 -10.69
CA ALA A 66 -9.27 1.16 -11.06
C ALA A 66 -8.54 2.34 -11.73
N MET A 67 -7.33 2.71 -11.25
CA MET A 67 -6.46 3.67 -11.95
C MET A 67 -6.09 3.15 -13.34
N ARG A 68 -5.71 1.87 -13.47
CA ARG A 68 -5.41 1.20 -14.74
C ARG A 68 -6.50 1.42 -15.76
N VAL A 69 -7.76 1.19 -15.38
CA VAL A 69 -8.90 1.39 -16.29
C VAL A 69 -9.11 2.86 -16.61
N LYS A 70 -9.02 3.75 -15.61
CA LYS A 70 -9.21 5.19 -15.77
C LYS A 70 -8.23 5.80 -16.78
N TYR A 71 -6.92 5.57 -16.62
CA TYR A 71 -5.90 6.26 -17.41
C TYR A 71 -5.51 5.53 -18.72
N MET A 72 -5.97 4.29 -18.98
CA MET A 72 -5.54 3.49 -20.15
C MET A 72 -5.75 4.17 -21.51
N TYR A 73 -6.80 5.00 -21.62
CA TYR A 73 -7.20 5.65 -22.87
C TYR A 73 -7.44 7.15 -22.69
N ASP A 74 -7.09 7.70 -21.53
CA ASP A 74 -7.13 9.13 -21.29
C ASP A 74 -6.01 9.80 -22.09
N ALA A 75 -6.37 10.77 -22.93
CA ALA A 75 -5.42 11.47 -23.79
C ALA A 75 -4.84 12.73 -23.13
N GLU A 76 -5.48 13.22 -22.07
CA GLU A 76 -5.17 14.49 -21.43
C GLU A 76 -4.46 14.30 -20.10
N ASP A 77 -4.81 13.25 -19.34
CA ASP A 77 -4.22 12.96 -18.03
C ASP A 77 -3.45 11.63 -18.00
N ASN A 78 -2.33 11.64 -17.27
CA ASN A 78 -1.53 10.45 -17.00
C ASN A 78 -1.42 10.22 -15.49
N MET A 79 -1.42 8.94 -15.08
CA MET A 79 -1.22 8.58 -13.68
C MET A 79 0.16 9.03 -13.21
N LYS A 80 0.21 9.67 -12.05
CA LYS A 80 1.45 10.03 -11.39
C LYS A 80 1.93 8.91 -10.47
N VAL A 81 3.20 8.54 -10.62
CA VAL A 81 3.88 7.57 -9.77
C VAL A 81 4.95 8.29 -8.97
N ASP A 82 5.11 7.92 -7.70
CA ASP A 82 6.30 8.33 -6.96
C ASP A 82 7.45 7.39 -7.33
N LEU A 83 8.31 7.90 -8.21
CA LEU A 83 9.50 7.20 -8.67
C LEU A 83 10.72 7.49 -7.79
N THR A 84 10.62 8.36 -6.78
CA THR A 84 11.73 8.59 -5.86
C THR A 84 11.76 7.44 -4.88
N ASP A 85 11.29 7.60 -3.65
CA ASP A 85 11.50 6.62 -2.59
C ASP A 85 10.45 5.52 -2.50
N SER A 86 9.40 5.52 -3.33
CA SER A 86 8.26 4.59 -3.18
C SER A 86 8.24 3.45 -4.20
N GLY A 87 8.08 3.79 -5.48
CA GLY A 87 7.70 2.83 -6.53
C GLY A 87 6.20 2.55 -6.61
N PHE A 88 5.36 3.11 -5.72
CA PHE A 88 3.89 3.03 -5.78
C PHE A 88 3.24 4.31 -6.37
N PRO A 89 1.94 4.28 -6.75
CA PRO A 89 1.26 5.47 -7.23
C PRO A 89 1.32 6.64 -6.24
N ASN A 90 1.30 7.88 -6.72
CA ASN A 90 1.24 9.01 -5.82
C ASN A 90 -0.09 9.01 -5.03
N TYR A 91 -0.07 9.37 -3.74
CA TYR A 91 -1.28 9.39 -2.91
C TYR A 91 -2.43 10.24 -3.50
N LEU A 92 -2.10 11.34 -4.21
CA LEU A 92 -3.10 12.20 -4.83
C LEU A 92 -3.98 11.45 -5.85
N GLU A 93 -3.45 10.41 -6.50
CA GLU A 93 -4.19 9.59 -7.45
C GLU A 93 -5.35 8.85 -6.77
N PHE A 94 -5.14 8.34 -5.55
CA PHE A 94 -6.21 7.71 -4.77
C PHE A 94 -7.31 8.70 -4.43
N ARG A 95 -6.93 9.94 -4.07
CA ARG A 95 -7.88 11.02 -3.76
C ARG A 95 -8.67 11.43 -5.01
N TYR A 96 -8.03 11.56 -6.16
CA TYR A 96 -8.69 11.90 -7.41
C TYR A 96 -9.67 10.80 -7.82
N LEU A 97 -9.26 9.54 -7.74
CA LEU A 97 -10.11 8.38 -8.01
C LEU A 97 -11.35 8.36 -7.12
N PHE A 98 -11.17 8.59 -5.81
CA PHE A 98 -12.28 8.61 -4.86
C PHE A 98 -13.28 9.73 -5.17
N ASN A 99 -12.80 10.94 -5.46
CA ASN A 99 -13.64 12.09 -5.79
C ASN A 99 -14.36 11.91 -7.12
N ASP A 100 -13.70 11.37 -8.14
CA ASP A 100 -14.29 11.14 -9.45
C ASP A 100 -15.48 10.16 -9.37
N LEU A 101 -15.32 9.05 -8.64
CA LEU A 101 -16.39 8.08 -8.40
C LEU A 101 -17.57 8.66 -7.59
N SER A 102 -17.37 9.72 -6.82
CA SER A 102 -18.47 10.39 -6.12
C SER A 102 -19.43 11.11 -7.07
N LEU A 103 -18.95 11.43 -8.28
CA LEU A 103 -19.71 12.09 -9.33
C LEU A 103 -20.26 11.11 -10.38
N ARG A 104 -20.11 9.79 -10.14
CA ARG A 104 -20.49 8.70 -11.06
C ARG A 104 -21.88 8.88 -11.67
N ASP A 105 -22.91 9.18 -10.87
CA ASP A 105 -24.29 9.28 -11.34
C ASP A 105 -24.48 10.43 -12.35
N ASN A 106 -23.68 11.50 -12.24
CA ASN A 106 -23.71 12.62 -13.18
C ASN A 106 -23.08 12.26 -14.54
N TYR A 107 -22.14 11.31 -14.54
CA TYR A 107 -21.44 10.84 -15.74
C TYR A 107 -22.18 9.72 -16.44
N ILE A 108 -22.68 8.71 -15.71
CA ILE A 108 -23.37 7.55 -16.29
C ILE A 108 -24.55 7.98 -17.17
N ASN A 109 -25.33 8.96 -16.73
CA ASN A 109 -26.49 9.47 -17.49
C ASN A 109 -26.13 10.17 -18.81
N LYS A 110 -24.85 10.50 -19.02
CA LYS A 110 -24.34 11.12 -20.25
C LYS A 110 -23.61 10.14 -21.15
N LEU A 111 -23.29 8.94 -20.65
CA LEU A 111 -22.60 7.91 -21.40
C LEU A 111 -23.58 7.15 -22.29
N LYS A 112 -23.06 6.67 -23.42
CA LYS A 112 -23.80 5.83 -24.36
C LYS A 112 -24.06 4.46 -23.73
N ASP A 113 -25.14 3.78 -24.15
CA ASP A 113 -25.41 2.42 -23.71
C ASP A 113 -24.28 1.47 -24.14
N VAL A 114 -23.94 0.52 -23.26
CA VAL A 114 -22.83 -0.42 -23.47
C VAL A 114 -23.07 -1.29 -24.70
N ASN A 115 -24.32 -1.72 -24.94
CA ASN A 115 -24.65 -2.59 -26.07
C ASN A 115 -24.51 -1.83 -27.39
N GLU A 116 -24.95 -0.57 -27.43
CA GLU A 116 -24.78 0.29 -28.60
C GLU A 116 -23.30 0.48 -28.95
N LEU A 117 -22.43 0.67 -27.95
CA LEU A 117 -21.00 0.82 -28.18
C LEU A 117 -20.36 -0.50 -28.67
N GLN A 118 -20.78 -1.64 -28.12
CA GLN A 118 -20.32 -2.96 -28.57
C GLN A 118 -20.70 -3.25 -30.03
N ASP A 119 -21.95 -2.96 -30.40
CA ASP A 119 -22.43 -3.15 -31.77
C ASP A 119 -21.65 -2.27 -32.76
N GLU A 120 -21.35 -1.02 -32.39
CA GLU A 120 -20.51 -0.15 -33.21
C GLU A 120 -19.08 -0.68 -33.36
N PHE A 121 -18.50 -1.27 -32.32
CA PHE A 121 -17.17 -1.88 -32.39
C PHE A 121 -17.19 -3.11 -33.30
N LEU A 122 -18.19 -3.98 -33.17
CA LEU A 122 -18.35 -5.16 -34.01
C LEU A 122 -18.56 -4.77 -35.48
N ASP A 123 -19.35 -3.74 -35.77
CA ASP A 123 -19.53 -3.22 -37.13
C ASP A 123 -18.21 -2.69 -37.71
N HIS A 124 -17.45 -1.88 -36.96
CA HIS A 124 -16.16 -1.38 -37.41
C HIS A 124 -15.13 -2.49 -37.66
N LEU A 125 -14.98 -3.41 -36.70
CA LEU A 125 -13.96 -4.45 -36.76
C LEU A 125 -14.30 -5.56 -37.75
N LEU A 126 -15.54 -6.04 -37.76
CA LEU A 126 -15.92 -7.24 -38.53
C LEU A 126 -16.48 -6.90 -39.92
N ARG A 127 -17.23 -5.80 -40.05
CA ARG A 127 -17.86 -5.42 -41.33
C ARG A 127 -17.00 -4.43 -42.10
N LYS A 128 -16.61 -3.32 -41.47
CA LYS A 128 -15.78 -2.28 -42.12
C LYS A 128 -14.29 -2.65 -42.17
N LYS A 129 -13.83 -3.53 -41.28
CA LYS A 129 -12.42 -3.94 -41.12
C LYS A 129 -11.49 -2.75 -40.85
N GLU A 130 -11.99 -1.79 -40.07
CA GLU A 130 -11.28 -0.59 -39.68
C GLU A 130 -10.93 -0.63 -38.18
N PRO A 131 -9.81 -0.02 -37.77
CA PRO A 131 -9.47 0.10 -36.36
C PRO A 131 -10.45 1.02 -35.63
N VAL A 132 -10.70 0.72 -34.36
CA VAL A 132 -11.49 1.58 -33.47
C VAL A 132 -10.66 2.83 -33.11
N THR A 133 -11.27 4.01 -33.19
CA THR A 133 -10.61 5.28 -32.87
C THR A 133 -10.32 5.41 -31.37
N LYS A 134 -9.31 6.21 -31.01
CA LYS A 134 -8.94 6.46 -29.61
C LYS A 134 -10.11 7.01 -28.79
N ASP A 135 -10.89 7.94 -29.34
CA ASP A 135 -12.05 8.54 -28.65
C ASP A 135 -13.11 7.48 -28.29
N LYS A 136 -13.35 6.52 -29.18
CA LYS A 136 -14.27 5.40 -28.92
C LYS A 136 -13.74 4.46 -27.86
N LEU A 137 -12.43 4.19 -27.85
CA LEU A 137 -11.78 3.39 -26.81
C LEU A 137 -11.82 4.10 -25.45
N PHE A 138 -11.64 5.42 -25.42
CA PHE A 138 -11.80 6.23 -24.22
C PHE A 138 -13.22 6.15 -23.67
N GLN A 139 -14.25 6.36 -24.52
CA GLN A 139 -15.65 6.21 -24.12
C GLN A 139 -15.95 4.82 -23.53
N ALA A 140 -15.42 3.76 -24.16
CA ALA A 140 -15.56 2.39 -23.65
C ALA A 140 -14.91 2.24 -22.27
N ALA A 141 -13.70 2.75 -22.09
CA ALA A 141 -12.98 2.70 -20.83
C ALA A 141 -13.71 3.49 -19.73
N SER A 142 -14.24 4.68 -20.04
CA SER A 142 -15.04 5.48 -19.11
C SER A 142 -16.30 4.72 -18.67
N ILE A 143 -17.01 4.07 -19.59
CA ILE A 143 -18.15 3.21 -19.26
C ILE A 143 -17.72 2.10 -18.31
N VAL A 144 -16.67 1.34 -18.64
CA VAL A 144 -16.18 0.25 -17.78
C VAL A 144 -15.78 0.77 -16.42
N TYR A 145 -15.07 1.90 -16.36
CA TYR A 145 -14.64 2.55 -15.13
C TYR A 145 -15.84 2.92 -14.25
N TYR A 146 -16.77 3.73 -14.75
CA TYR A 146 -17.91 4.19 -13.96
C TYR A 146 -18.91 3.08 -13.65
N THR A 147 -18.97 1.99 -14.42
CA THR A 147 -19.92 0.90 -14.15
C THR A 147 -19.35 -0.18 -13.21
N SER A 148 -18.08 -0.54 -13.38
CA SER A 148 -17.45 -1.67 -12.68
C SER A 148 -16.67 -1.29 -11.42
N VAL A 149 -16.28 -0.02 -11.27
CA VAL A 149 -15.55 0.46 -10.09
C VAL A 149 -16.53 0.92 -9.00
N GLU A 150 -16.35 0.39 -7.80
CA GLU A 150 -17.12 0.72 -6.61
C GLU A 150 -16.28 1.59 -5.67
N GLN A 151 -16.77 2.79 -5.40
CA GLN A 151 -16.07 3.79 -4.57
C GLN A 151 -15.67 3.27 -3.18
N LYS A 152 -16.50 2.43 -2.56
CA LYS A 152 -16.27 1.89 -1.20
C LYS A 152 -15.04 0.98 -1.11
N PHE A 153 -14.53 0.48 -2.23
CA PHE A 153 -13.33 -0.36 -2.30
C PHE A 153 -12.08 0.40 -2.71
N ILE A 154 -12.18 1.71 -2.95
CA ILE A 154 -11.00 2.55 -3.13
C ILE A 154 -10.29 2.72 -1.79
N PHE A 155 -9.00 2.43 -1.79
CA PHE A 155 -8.10 2.59 -0.67
C PHE A 155 -8.04 4.08 -0.32
N ASN A 156 -8.60 4.42 0.84
CA ASN A 156 -8.55 5.77 1.38
C ASN A 156 -7.26 5.96 2.16
N ARG A 157 -6.89 7.20 2.49
CA ARG A 157 -5.69 7.50 3.28
C ARG A 157 -5.54 6.66 4.53
N PHE A 158 -6.66 6.34 5.18
CA PHE A 158 -6.73 5.54 6.38
C PHE A 158 -7.90 4.55 6.25
N VAL A 159 -7.61 3.26 6.44
CA VAL A 159 -8.57 2.16 6.40
C VAL A 159 -8.54 1.45 7.75
N GLN A 160 -9.68 1.43 8.44
CA GLN A 160 -9.80 0.84 9.77
C GLN A 160 -10.25 -0.62 9.70
N GLY A 161 -9.50 -1.51 10.35
CA GLY A 161 -9.87 -2.90 10.58
C GLY A 161 -10.80 -3.07 11.79
N LYS A 162 -11.50 -4.20 11.84
CA LYS A 162 -12.40 -4.52 12.95
C LYS A 162 -11.61 -4.86 14.23
N ILE A 163 -12.14 -4.46 15.39
CA ILE A 163 -11.71 -5.02 16.67
C ILE A 163 -12.22 -6.47 16.73
N ILE A 164 -11.33 -7.38 17.05
CA ILE A 164 -11.62 -8.80 17.26
C ILE A 164 -10.95 -9.27 18.56
N GLU A 165 -11.35 -10.44 19.06
CA GLU A 165 -10.60 -11.12 20.11
C GLU A 165 -9.20 -11.48 19.60
N ALA A 166 -8.20 -11.28 20.47
CA ALA A 166 -6.83 -11.64 20.15
C ALA A 166 -6.68 -13.17 19.97
N PRO A 167 -5.69 -13.63 19.17
CA PRO A 167 -5.41 -15.05 19.04
C PRO A 167 -5.13 -15.74 20.38
N GLN A 168 -5.53 -17.01 20.52
CA GLN A 168 -5.22 -17.81 21.71
C GLN A 168 -3.71 -17.87 21.97
N GLY A 169 -3.32 -17.70 23.23
CA GLY A 169 -1.92 -17.71 23.67
C GLY A 169 -1.24 -16.35 23.64
N MET A 170 -1.91 -15.30 23.18
CA MET A 170 -1.43 -13.93 23.33
C MET A 170 -1.83 -13.35 24.69
N SER A 171 -1.02 -12.44 25.23
CA SER A 171 -1.26 -11.80 26.53
C SER A 171 -2.36 -10.73 26.52
N ALA A 172 -2.81 -10.32 25.34
CA ALA A 172 -3.83 -9.30 25.15
C ALA A 172 -5.23 -9.89 24.93
N GLN A 173 -6.27 -9.17 25.33
CA GLN A 173 -7.67 -9.57 25.11
C GLN A 173 -8.15 -9.34 23.67
N TYR A 174 -7.77 -8.20 23.08
CA TYR A 174 -8.28 -7.75 21.79
C TYR A 174 -7.15 -7.44 20.81
N MET A 175 -7.51 -7.47 19.53
CA MET A 175 -6.68 -7.06 18.41
C MET A 175 -7.47 -6.13 17.50
N THR A 176 -6.83 -5.08 17.02
CA THR A 176 -7.30 -4.28 15.90
C THR A 176 -6.19 -4.10 14.88
N SER A 177 -6.56 -3.63 13.69
CA SER A 177 -5.62 -3.30 12.63
C SER A 177 -6.06 -2.06 11.90
N TRP A 178 -5.15 -1.40 11.23
CA TRP A 178 -5.45 -0.33 10.28
C TRP A 178 -4.38 -0.27 9.22
N SER A 179 -4.68 0.34 8.09
CA SER A 179 -3.71 0.62 7.05
C SER A 179 -3.80 2.08 6.66
N PHE A 180 -2.67 2.71 6.37
CA PHE A 180 -2.63 4.08 5.90
C PHE A 180 -1.68 4.23 4.72
N TYR A 181 -1.96 5.22 3.88
CA TYR A 181 -1.05 5.64 2.82
C TYR A 181 -0.34 6.90 3.28
N ASP A 182 0.97 6.80 3.50
CA ASP A 182 1.74 7.98 3.91
C ASP A 182 1.92 8.92 2.73
N VAL A 183 1.70 10.21 2.97
CA VAL A 183 1.76 11.23 1.91
C VAL A 183 3.19 11.69 1.62
N ALA A 184 4.08 11.60 2.62
CA ALA A 184 5.46 12.03 2.46
C ALA A 184 6.29 10.98 1.74
N SER A 185 6.13 9.71 2.10
CA SER A 185 6.83 8.60 1.44
C SER A 185 6.05 7.99 0.27
N ASN A 186 4.79 8.38 0.03
CA ASN A 186 3.87 7.75 -0.92
C ASN A 186 3.85 6.22 -0.84
N ARG A 187 3.94 5.66 0.38
CA ARG A 187 3.92 4.21 0.61
C ARG A 187 2.74 3.76 1.46
N PRO A 188 2.22 2.55 1.22
CA PRO A 188 1.23 1.93 2.10
C PRO A 188 1.89 1.28 3.32
N TYR A 189 1.26 1.48 4.47
CA TYR A 189 1.62 0.87 5.75
C TYR A 189 0.46 0.03 6.29
N VAL A 190 0.78 -1.06 6.99
CA VAL A 190 -0.20 -1.89 7.71
C VAL A 190 0.19 -1.98 9.17
N CYS A 191 -0.72 -1.66 10.06
CA CYS A 191 -0.51 -1.67 11.50
C CYS A 191 -1.44 -2.65 12.21
N PHE A 192 -0.95 -3.20 13.30
CA PHE A 192 -1.66 -4.06 14.23
C PHE A 192 -1.44 -3.55 15.64
N MET A 193 -2.49 -3.58 16.45
CA MET A 193 -2.41 -3.30 17.88
C MET A 193 -3.15 -4.38 18.64
N TYR A 194 -2.45 -4.99 19.59
CA TYR A 194 -2.99 -5.90 20.57
C TYR A 194 -3.10 -5.17 21.91
N PHE A 195 -4.25 -5.27 22.57
CA PHE A 195 -4.53 -4.47 23.76
C PHE A 195 -5.51 -5.15 24.71
N ASP A 196 -5.43 -4.76 25.98
CA ASP A 196 -6.45 -5.05 26.97
C ASP A 196 -7.41 -3.87 27.11
N TYR A 197 -8.65 -4.13 27.50
CA TYR A 197 -9.65 -3.10 27.75
C TYR A 197 -10.18 -3.22 29.18
N GLU A 198 -10.13 -2.12 29.94
CA GLU A 198 -10.55 -2.08 31.35
C GLU A 198 -12.04 -1.77 31.53
N GLY A 199 -12.73 -1.35 30.46
CA GLY A 199 -14.15 -1.03 30.51
C GLY A 199 -15.08 -2.25 30.39
N LYS A 200 -16.39 -1.99 30.48
CA LYS A 200 -17.41 -3.07 30.52
C LYS A 200 -17.76 -3.65 29.15
N ASN A 201 -17.78 -2.81 28.11
CA ASN A 201 -18.20 -3.21 26.77
C ASN A 201 -17.36 -2.51 25.71
N ILE A 202 -16.50 -3.27 25.05
CA ILE A 202 -15.61 -2.78 23.99
C ILE A 202 -16.39 -2.20 22.80
N ASP A 203 -17.57 -2.74 22.47
CA ASP A 203 -18.36 -2.25 21.33
C ASP A 203 -18.85 -0.81 21.54
N ALA A 204 -19.08 -0.40 22.78
CA ALA A 204 -19.45 0.98 23.10
C ALA A 204 -18.26 1.95 22.98
N TYR A 205 -17.03 1.48 23.18
CA TYR A 205 -15.80 2.29 23.16
C TYR A 205 -15.05 2.23 21.82
N LYS A 206 -15.42 1.28 20.95
CA LYS A 206 -14.82 1.02 19.64
C LYS A 206 -14.66 2.25 18.76
N ASN A 207 -15.68 3.11 18.70
CA ASN A 207 -15.63 4.30 17.85
C ASN A 207 -14.57 5.30 18.35
N GLU A 208 -14.37 5.41 19.66
CA GLU A 208 -13.34 6.26 20.25
C GLU A 208 -11.94 5.74 19.91
N ILE A 209 -11.74 4.42 20.00
CA ILE A 209 -10.50 3.77 19.56
C ILE A 209 -10.22 4.10 18.09
N TYR A 210 -11.21 3.95 17.22
CA TYR A 210 -11.07 4.22 15.79
C TYR A 210 -10.73 5.68 15.48
N GLU A 211 -11.38 6.62 16.14
CA GLU A 211 -11.07 8.05 15.98
C GLU A 211 -9.67 8.39 16.50
N VAL A 212 -9.23 7.80 17.62
CA VAL A 212 -7.86 8.00 18.09
C VAL A 212 -6.84 7.43 17.11
N LEU A 213 -7.02 6.21 16.61
CA LEU A 213 -6.11 5.61 15.64
C LEU A 213 -6.02 6.45 14.36
N LYS A 214 -7.17 6.86 13.81
CA LYS A 214 -7.24 7.71 12.61
C LYS A 214 -6.53 9.06 12.78
N ASN A 215 -6.54 9.64 13.97
CA ASN A 215 -5.97 10.97 14.21
C ASN A 215 -4.50 10.93 14.68
N ASN A 216 -3.97 9.77 15.08
CA ASN A 216 -2.63 9.64 15.66
C ASN A 216 -1.71 8.63 14.95
N ALA A 217 -2.27 7.79 14.08
CA ALA A 217 -1.55 6.71 13.43
C ALA A 217 -1.83 6.64 11.91
N ASP A 218 -1.97 7.80 11.26
CA ASP A 218 -2.30 7.97 9.84
C ASP A 218 -1.13 8.43 8.94
N ARG A 219 0.09 8.33 9.46
CA ARG A 219 1.33 8.78 8.80
C ARG A 219 2.55 8.08 9.39
N ASP A 220 3.65 8.12 8.65
CA ASP A 220 4.92 7.63 9.17
C ASP A 220 5.46 8.53 10.29
N MET A 221 5.85 7.91 11.40
CA MET A 221 6.46 8.52 12.57
C MET A 221 7.19 7.44 13.38
N SER A 222 7.94 7.82 14.42
CA SER A 222 8.55 6.83 15.30
C SER A 222 7.48 6.00 16.01
N LEU A 223 7.68 4.67 16.09
CA LEU A 223 6.64 3.75 16.58
C LEU A 223 6.35 3.96 18.07
N ASP A 224 7.35 4.35 18.86
CA ASP A 224 7.22 4.74 20.26
C ASP A 224 6.34 6.01 20.43
N THR A 225 6.51 7.01 19.56
CA THR A 225 5.67 8.22 19.57
C THR A 225 4.21 7.88 19.26
N MET A 226 3.99 7.03 18.25
CA MET A 226 2.66 6.55 17.89
C MET A 226 2.02 5.78 19.07
N ALA A 227 2.78 4.87 19.68
CA ALA A 227 2.32 4.04 20.78
C ALA A 227 1.95 4.88 22.02
N TYR A 228 2.81 5.82 22.42
CA TYR A 228 2.54 6.77 23.49
C TYR A 228 1.31 7.65 23.19
N GLY A 229 1.18 8.13 21.94
CA GLY A 229 0.05 8.95 21.51
C GLY A 229 -1.29 8.23 21.60
N ILE A 230 -1.33 6.93 21.26
CA ILE A 230 -2.52 6.09 21.38
C ILE A 230 -2.85 5.84 22.86
N ASP A 231 -1.88 5.35 23.63
CA ASP A 231 -2.04 5.00 25.05
C ASP A 231 -2.48 6.20 25.90
N ARG A 232 -1.91 7.38 25.64
CA ARG A 232 -2.32 8.61 26.32
C ARG A 232 -3.75 9.03 26.01
N LYS A 233 -4.24 8.81 24.79
CA LYS A 233 -5.57 9.26 24.35
C LYS A 233 -6.69 8.25 24.61
N LEU A 234 -6.37 7.02 25.02
CA LEU A 234 -7.35 5.98 25.32
C LEU A 234 -7.11 5.43 26.75
N PRO A 235 -7.56 6.13 27.81
CA PRO A 235 -7.26 5.75 29.19
C PRO A 235 -7.67 4.33 29.59
N ASP A 236 -8.77 3.83 29.01
CA ASP A 236 -9.34 2.50 29.30
C ASP A 236 -8.75 1.39 28.42
N VAL A 237 -7.87 1.73 27.47
CA VAL A 237 -7.18 0.78 26.59
C VAL A 237 -5.75 0.67 27.04
N LYS A 238 -5.25 -0.56 27.20
CA LYS A 238 -3.86 -0.85 27.55
C LYS A 238 -3.18 -1.55 26.39
N PRO A 239 -2.59 -0.80 25.43
CA PRO A 239 -1.86 -1.39 24.32
C PRO A 239 -0.70 -2.25 24.82
N LYS A 240 -0.61 -3.50 24.35
CA LYS A 240 0.42 -4.47 24.76
C LYS A 240 1.49 -4.70 23.72
N HIS A 241 1.09 -4.65 22.45
CA HIS A 241 1.98 -4.86 21.31
C HIS A 241 1.46 -4.05 20.13
N ILE A 242 2.32 -3.23 19.54
CA ILE A 242 2.05 -2.55 18.27
C ILE A 242 3.08 -3.00 17.25
N LYS A 243 2.58 -3.39 16.08
CA LYS A 243 3.36 -3.82 14.93
C LYS A 243 3.00 -2.97 13.74
N ARG A 244 3.99 -2.48 13.01
CA ARG A 244 3.82 -1.73 11.76
C ARG A 244 4.65 -2.38 10.65
N ILE A 245 4.06 -2.49 9.48
CA ILE A 245 4.68 -3.02 8.26
C ILE A 245 4.69 -1.90 7.21
N ASP A 246 5.87 -1.47 6.78
CA ASP A 246 6.10 -0.64 5.58
C ASP A 246 6.20 -1.57 4.36
N LEU A 247 5.37 -1.36 3.34
CA LEU A 247 5.28 -2.24 2.17
C LEU A 247 6.26 -1.87 1.03
N GLY A 248 7.21 -0.97 1.24
CA GLY A 248 8.21 -0.65 0.22
C GLY A 248 9.58 -0.25 0.79
N PRO A 249 10.46 0.30 -0.07
CA PRO A 249 10.29 0.63 -1.49
C PRO A 249 10.10 -0.56 -2.44
N PHE A 250 9.46 -0.29 -3.60
CA PHE A 250 9.36 -1.20 -4.73
C PHE A 250 10.43 -0.88 -5.79
N HIS A 251 11.49 -1.70 -5.81
CA HIS A 251 12.63 -1.54 -6.70
C HIS A 251 12.32 -2.09 -8.09
N ASN A 252 12.26 -1.21 -9.09
CA ASN A 252 11.98 -1.55 -10.48
C ASN A 252 12.64 -0.54 -11.43
N VAL A 253 12.52 -0.75 -12.74
CA VAL A 253 13.18 0.11 -13.74
C VAL A 253 12.72 1.57 -13.74
N PHE A 254 11.54 1.86 -13.21
CA PHE A 254 11.02 3.22 -13.14
C PHE A 254 11.57 4.00 -11.95
N ALA A 255 12.15 3.34 -10.94
CA ALA A 255 12.66 4.00 -9.74
C ALA A 255 13.84 4.95 -10.04
N LYS A 256 13.91 6.00 -9.24
CA LYS A 256 14.81 7.16 -9.29
C LYS A 256 15.17 7.61 -7.86
N ASP A 257 15.25 6.66 -6.93
CA ASP A 257 15.76 6.87 -5.56
C ASP A 257 17.29 6.77 -5.50
N GLU A 258 17.81 7.02 -4.30
CA GLU A 258 19.20 6.80 -3.92
C GLU A 258 19.42 5.42 -3.23
N ASN A 259 18.46 4.50 -3.32
CA ASN A 259 18.55 3.21 -2.64
C ASN A 259 19.58 2.30 -3.33
N GLU A 260 20.54 1.77 -2.56
CA GLU A 260 21.60 0.89 -3.07
C GLU A 260 21.06 -0.37 -3.80
N ILE A 261 19.93 -0.93 -3.35
CA ILE A 261 19.27 -2.08 -4.02
C ILE A 261 18.75 -1.64 -5.39
N THR A 262 18.04 -0.50 -5.45
CA THR A 262 17.53 0.07 -6.70
C THR A 262 18.67 0.33 -7.68
N HIS A 263 19.71 1.04 -7.24
CA HIS A 263 20.86 1.35 -8.08
C HIS A 263 21.54 0.10 -8.64
N SER A 264 21.68 -0.95 -7.83
CA SER A 264 22.26 -2.22 -8.29
C SER A 264 21.42 -2.87 -9.39
N ILE A 265 20.09 -2.84 -9.25
CA ILE A 265 19.16 -3.35 -10.27
C ILE A 265 19.24 -2.49 -11.55
N LEU A 266 19.13 -1.17 -11.43
CA LEU A 266 19.16 -0.25 -12.58
C LEU A 266 20.48 -0.33 -13.35
N GLU A 267 21.62 -0.38 -12.66
CA GLU A 267 22.93 -0.53 -13.28
C GLU A 267 23.02 -1.84 -14.07
N SER A 268 22.55 -2.95 -13.51
CA SER A 268 22.56 -4.25 -14.17
C SER A 268 21.57 -4.35 -15.33
N ILE A 269 20.42 -3.67 -15.26
CA ILE A 269 19.52 -3.50 -16.41
C ILE A 269 20.23 -2.73 -17.53
N ALA A 270 20.87 -1.60 -17.21
CA ALA A 270 21.59 -0.78 -18.19
C ALA A 270 22.73 -1.55 -18.88
N ARG A 271 23.40 -2.45 -18.15
CA ARG A 271 24.44 -3.35 -18.67
C ARG A 271 23.89 -4.59 -19.38
N LYS A 272 22.57 -4.78 -19.43
CA LYS A 272 21.89 -5.96 -20.00
C LYS A 272 22.27 -7.27 -19.30
N GLU A 273 22.66 -7.20 -18.02
CA GLU A 273 22.97 -8.35 -17.18
C GLU A 273 21.71 -9.04 -16.65
N ILE A 274 20.62 -8.29 -16.53
CA ILE A 274 19.28 -8.75 -16.10
C ILE A 274 18.21 -8.08 -16.99
N PRO A 275 17.01 -8.67 -17.14
CA PRO A 275 15.98 -8.12 -18.01
C PRO A 275 15.27 -6.89 -17.40
N LEU A 276 14.53 -6.15 -18.22
CA LEU A 276 13.88 -4.88 -17.86
C LEU A 276 12.82 -5.04 -16.77
N GLU A 277 12.12 -6.18 -16.78
CA GLU A 277 11.08 -6.59 -15.84
C GLU A 277 11.60 -7.11 -14.50
N SER A 278 12.92 -7.04 -14.29
CA SER A 278 13.55 -7.35 -13.00
C SER A 278 13.06 -6.41 -11.90
N TYR A 279 12.81 -6.97 -10.73
CA TYR A 279 12.32 -6.22 -9.59
C TYR A 279 12.77 -6.82 -8.26
N ALA A 280 12.67 -6.01 -7.20
CA ALA A 280 12.71 -6.45 -5.82
C ALA A 280 11.73 -5.61 -4.99
N LEU A 281 11.29 -6.12 -3.85
CA LEU A 281 10.46 -5.39 -2.91
C LEU A 281 11.14 -5.40 -1.54
N SER A 282 11.34 -4.23 -0.97
CA SER A 282 11.74 -4.09 0.43
C SER A 282 10.51 -4.02 1.32
N LEU A 283 10.63 -4.57 2.52
CA LEU A 283 9.60 -4.51 3.54
C LEU A 283 10.26 -4.33 4.90
N LYS A 284 9.72 -3.42 5.71
CA LYS A 284 10.19 -3.17 7.07
C LYS A 284 9.09 -3.50 8.06
N VAL A 285 9.42 -4.29 9.08
CA VAL A 285 8.56 -4.56 10.22
C VAL A 285 9.15 -3.89 11.45
N ASP A 286 8.38 -3.01 12.06
CA ASP A 286 8.69 -2.36 13.34
C ASP A 286 7.72 -2.86 14.41
N GLU A 287 8.24 -3.28 15.56
CA GLU A 287 7.45 -3.77 16.69
C GLU A 287 7.86 -3.09 18.00
N VAL A 288 6.88 -2.76 18.83
CA VAL A 288 7.09 -2.29 20.21
C VAL A 288 6.15 -3.02 21.17
N PHE A 289 6.67 -3.33 22.35
CA PHE A 289 5.96 -4.09 23.38
C PHE A 289 5.87 -3.27 24.66
N SER A 290 4.72 -3.34 25.34
CA SER A 290 4.59 -2.78 26.69
C SER A 290 5.22 -3.74 27.69
N GLY A 291 6.09 -3.25 28.57
CA GLY A 291 6.69 -4.07 29.63
C GLY A 291 6.12 -3.79 31.02
N SER A 292 6.25 -2.54 31.45
CA SER A 292 5.77 -2.07 32.77
C SER A 292 4.90 -0.84 32.59
N GLU A 293 4.40 -0.29 33.69
CA GLU A 293 3.54 0.89 33.66
C GLU A 293 4.16 2.05 34.42
N PHE A 294 3.74 3.25 34.11
CA PHE A 294 4.02 4.44 34.90
C PHE A 294 2.78 5.31 34.98
N THR A 295 2.81 6.25 35.91
CA THR A 295 1.73 7.21 36.04
C THR A 295 2.19 8.59 35.65
N GLU A 296 1.40 9.27 34.82
CA GLU A 296 1.57 10.66 34.45
C GLU A 296 0.35 11.48 34.93
N GLY A 297 0.54 12.79 35.14
CA GLY A 297 -0.53 13.71 35.52
C GLY A 297 -0.53 14.14 36.99
N GLY A 298 -1.31 15.18 37.28
CA GLY A 298 -1.47 15.72 38.64
C GLY A 298 -2.52 14.95 39.44
N TYR A 299 -2.83 15.42 40.66
CA TYR A 299 -3.81 14.79 41.55
C TYR A 299 -5.19 14.55 40.92
N PHE A 300 -5.62 15.41 39.98
CA PHE A 300 -6.93 15.35 39.33
C PHE A 300 -6.90 14.79 37.89
N SER A 301 -5.72 14.50 37.34
CA SER A 301 -5.54 14.06 35.95
C SER A 301 -4.60 12.86 35.84
N LYS A 302 -4.53 12.07 36.90
CA LYS A 302 -3.63 10.92 37.03
C LYS A 302 -4.05 9.81 36.05
N GLN A 303 -3.16 9.42 35.16
CA GLN A 303 -3.37 8.33 34.19
C GLN A 303 -2.21 7.34 34.21
N THR A 304 -2.53 6.05 34.17
CA THR A 304 -1.55 4.97 34.03
C THR A 304 -1.29 4.67 32.56
N LEU A 305 -0.03 4.79 32.15
CA LEU A 305 0.48 4.60 30.80
C LEU A 305 1.49 3.44 30.76
N GLN A 306 1.65 2.85 29.59
CA GLN A 306 2.57 1.77 29.30
C GLN A 306 3.99 2.30 29.07
N LYS A 307 4.98 1.63 29.66
CA LYS A 307 6.40 1.79 29.29
C LYS A 307 6.72 0.85 28.14
N TRP A 308 7.09 1.45 27.02
CA TRP A 308 7.44 0.77 25.78
C TRP A 308 8.88 0.27 25.77
N SER A 309 9.11 -0.87 25.14
CA SER A 309 10.45 -1.38 24.82
C SER A 309 11.13 -0.51 23.76
N ASP A 310 12.42 -0.73 23.56
CA ASP A 310 13.07 -0.31 22.31
C ASP A 310 12.33 -0.92 21.11
N THR A 311 12.32 -0.19 19.98
CA THR A 311 11.69 -0.67 18.76
C THR A 311 12.52 -1.80 18.16
N VAL A 312 11.89 -2.95 17.96
CA VAL A 312 12.46 -4.07 17.21
C VAL A 312 12.26 -3.77 15.73
N ASN A 313 13.36 -3.69 14.98
CA ASN A 313 13.33 -3.38 13.55
C ASN A 313 13.77 -4.63 12.77
N GLN A 314 12.97 -5.04 11.78
CA GLN A 314 13.28 -6.17 10.92
C GLN A 314 13.10 -5.78 9.46
N ASN A 315 14.18 -5.88 8.68
CA ASN A 315 14.17 -5.60 7.25
C ASN A 315 14.12 -6.89 6.45
N TYR A 316 13.32 -6.89 5.39
CA TYR A 316 13.11 -8.00 4.48
C TYR A 316 13.27 -7.52 3.05
N VAL A 317 13.81 -8.39 2.19
CA VAL A 317 13.86 -8.18 0.75
C VAL A 317 13.24 -9.39 0.08
N PHE A 318 12.32 -9.14 -0.84
CA PHE A 318 11.72 -10.15 -1.69
C PHE A 318 12.19 -9.94 -3.12
N ALA A 319 12.81 -10.96 -3.71
CA ALA A 319 13.32 -10.82 -5.06
C ALA A 319 13.37 -12.18 -5.79
N PRO A 320 13.29 -12.19 -7.14
CA PRO A 320 13.53 -13.40 -7.90
C PRO A 320 14.95 -13.93 -7.73
N HIS A 321 15.15 -15.23 -7.96
CA HIS A 321 16.42 -15.92 -7.69
C HIS A 321 17.64 -15.22 -8.31
N ARG A 322 17.55 -14.83 -9.58
CA ARG A 322 18.62 -14.12 -10.29
C ARG A 322 18.95 -12.76 -9.65
N ILE A 323 17.95 -12.07 -9.13
CA ILE A 323 18.12 -10.78 -8.45
C ILE A 323 18.75 -11.00 -7.08
N ILE A 324 18.38 -12.05 -6.35
CA ILE A 324 19.05 -12.42 -5.09
C ILE A 324 20.55 -12.65 -5.33
N GLN A 325 20.93 -13.40 -6.37
CA GLN A 325 22.33 -13.62 -6.73
C GLN A 325 23.06 -12.30 -7.02
N LEU A 326 22.41 -11.40 -7.76
CA LEU A 326 22.95 -10.07 -8.05
C LEU A 326 23.18 -9.26 -6.77
N LEU A 327 22.19 -9.21 -5.87
CA LEU A 327 22.26 -8.44 -4.63
C LEU A 327 23.33 -8.99 -3.67
N TYR A 328 23.54 -10.29 -3.61
CA TYR A 328 24.67 -10.86 -2.87
C TYR A 328 26.02 -10.47 -3.47
N SER A 329 26.11 -10.35 -4.80
CA SER A 329 27.35 -9.96 -5.48
C SER A 329 27.64 -8.47 -5.36
N LYS A 330 26.61 -7.60 -5.40
CA LYS A 330 26.78 -6.14 -5.48
C LYS A 330 26.55 -5.40 -4.17
N THR A 331 25.63 -5.90 -3.33
CA THR A 331 25.22 -5.26 -2.07
C THR A 331 25.23 -6.23 -0.89
N PRO A 332 26.33 -6.98 -0.63
CA PRO A 332 26.37 -8.00 0.42
C PRO A 332 26.10 -7.42 1.82
N GLU A 333 26.54 -6.19 2.08
CA GLU A 333 26.37 -5.52 3.37
C GLU A 333 24.91 -5.26 3.73
N ILE A 334 24.05 -5.01 2.74
CA ILE A 334 22.61 -4.84 2.97
C ILE A 334 21.99 -6.20 3.29
N MET A 335 22.37 -7.24 2.55
CA MET A 335 21.84 -8.59 2.74
C MET A 335 22.17 -9.13 4.14
N ASN A 336 23.34 -8.79 4.66
CA ASN A 336 23.79 -9.16 6.01
C ASN A 336 22.98 -8.49 7.15
N LYS A 337 22.25 -7.41 6.86
CA LYS A 337 21.43 -6.67 7.84
C LYS A 337 19.96 -7.10 7.83
N LEU A 338 19.56 -8.01 6.94
CA LEU A 338 18.18 -8.48 6.86
C LEU A 338 17.85 -9.42 8.03
N ALA A 339 16.60 -9.41 8.47
CA ALA A 339 16.13 -10.30 9.53
C ALA A 339 16.12 -11.77 9.09
N LYS A 340 15.99 -12.01 7.79
CA LYS A 340 16.12 -13.31 7.12
C LYS A 340 16.89 -13.12 5.82
N PRO A 341 17.56 -14.16 5.28
CA PRO A 341 18.03 -14.13 3.90
C PRO A 341 16.92 -13.67 2.94
N PRO A 342 17.25 -13.02 1.82
CA PRO A 342 16.26 -12.55 0.86
C PRO A 342 15.23 -13.64 0.51
N ILE A 343 13.96 -13.29 0.59
CA ILE A 343 12.85 -14.20 0.35
C ILE A 343 12.69 -14.34 -1.15
N GLN A 344 12.89 -15.55 -1.67
CA GLN A 344 12.74 -15.82 -3.08
C GLN A 344 11.26 -15.76 -3.50
N ILE A 345 10.99 -14.97 -4.54
CA ILE A 345 9.68 -14.86 -5.21
C ILE A 345 9.80 -15.15 -6.70
N SER A 346 8.66 -15.20 -7.40
CA SER A 346 8.62 -15.55 -8.81
C SER A 346 9.18 -14.42 -9.70
N GLU A 347 9.79 -14.80 -10.82
CA GLU A 347 10.15 -13.87 -11.89
C GLU A 347 8.89 -13.39 -12.61
N LEU A 348 8.79 -12.09 -12.86
CA LEU A 348 7.76 -11.55 -13.73
C LEU A 348 8.09 -11.96 -15.17
N LYS A 349 7.13 -12.56 -15.86
CA LYS A 349 7.26 -12.89 -17.29
C LYS A 349 6.34 -11.99 -18.09
N ILE A 350 6.92 -11.27 -19.05
CA ILE A 350 6.15 -10.45 -19.98
C ILE A 350 6.45 -10.93 -21.39
N ASP A 351 5.43 -11.50 -22.03
CA ASP A 351 5.48 -11.76 -23.46
C ASP A 351 5.43 -10.40 -24.18
N ASN A 352 6.40 -10.15 -25.06
CA ASN A 352 6.64 -8.96 -25.90
C ASN A 352 5.69 -7.76 -25.65
N ILE A 353 6.25 -6.69 -25.06
CA ILE A 353 5.60 -5.37 -24.90
C ILE A 353 5.35 -4.73 -26.27
#